data_AF-A0A7U9S6E0-F1
#
_entry.id   AF-A0A7U9S6E0-F1
#
_cell.length_a   1.000
_cell.length_b   1.000
_cell.length_c   1.000
_cell.angle_alpha   90.00
_cell.angle_beta   90.00
_cell.angle_gamma   90.00
#
_symmetry.space_group_name_H-M   'P 1'
#
loop_
_entity.id
_entity.type
_entity.pdbx_description
1 polymer ?
#
loop_
_entity_poly.entity_id
_entity_poly.type
_entity_poly.pdbx_seq_one_letter_code
_entity_poly.pdbx_strand_id
1 'polypeptide(L)' 'MPTGLEVAKAAIDDFKKIQKYMLLAKEENATKTYAELKDEYLSLKAILQVSGVNMTEIDKIKE' A
#
# COMPACT_ATOMS: atom_id res chain seq x y z
N MET A 1 20.38 14.19 1.57
CA MET A 1 19.02 13.96 2.11
C MET A 1 18.13 13.56 0.96
N PRO A 2 17.26 12.56 1.10
CA PRO A 2 16.32 12.22 0.03
C PRO A 2 15.38 13.39 -0.25
N THR A 3 15.04 13.58 -1.51
CA THR A 3 14.05 14.58 -1.94
C THR A 3 12.64 14.07 -1.66
N GLY A 4 11.65 14.99 -1.59
CA GLY A 4 10.25 14.59 -1.43
C GLY A 4 9.76 13.63 -2.51
N LEU A 5 10.31 13.74 -3.74
CA LEU A 5 9.97 12.84 -4.84
C LEU A 5 10.54 11.42 -4.63
N GLU A 6 11.75 11.28 -4.10
CA GLU A 6 12.35 9.97 -3.79
C GLU A 6 11.57 9.26 -2.69
N VAL A 7 11.13 10.00 -1.66
CA VAL A 7 10.29 9.46 -0.58
C VAL A 7 8.93 9.01 -1.12
N ALA A 8 8.28 9.82 -1.96
CA ALA A 8 7.01 9.46 -2.58
C ALA A 8 7.14 8.22 -3.48
N LYS A 9 8.22 8.10 -4.25
CA LYS A 9 8.50 6.91 -5.07
C LYS A 9 8.62 5.65 -4.21
N ALA A 10 9.39 5.71 -3.12
CA ALA A 10 9.52 4.58 -2.20
C ALA A 10 8.17 4.17 -1.61
N ALA A 11 7.37 5.14 -1.14
CA ALA A 11 6.03 4.87 -0.62
C ALA A 11 5.10 4.24 -1.67
N ILE A 12 5.18 4.66 -2.94
CA ILE A 12 4.41 4.06 -4.05
C ILE A 12 4.86 2.61 -4.32
N ASP A 13 6.16 2.34 -4.29
CA ASP A 13 6.71 1.00 -4.54
C ASP A 13 6.29 0.04 -3.41
N ASP A 14 6.36 0.47 -2.15
CA ASP A 14 5.90 -0.29 -0.99
C ASP A 14 4.37 -0.48 -1.03
N PHE A 15 3.61 0.55 -1.41
CA PHE A 15 2.16 0.47 -1.56
C PHE A 15 1.73 -0.54 -2.63
N LYS A 16 2.48 -0.67 -3.74
CA LYS A 16 2.21 -1.73 -4.74
C LYS A 16 2.54 -3.13 -4.18
N LYS A 17 3.64 -3.24 -3.44
CA LYS A 17 4.11 -4.50 -2.87
C LYS A 17 3.16 -5.04 -1.82
N ILE A 18 2.70 -4.21 -0.89
CA ILE A 18 1.78 -4.64 0.19
C ILE A 18 0.45 -5.14 -0.38
N GLN A 19 -0.09 -4.45 -1.38
CA GLN A 19 -1.33 -4.86 -2.03
C GLN A 19 -1.20 -6.22 -2.74
N LYS A 20 -0.04 -6.50 -3.35
CA LYS A 20 0.24 -7.82 -3.92
C LYS A 20 0.18 -8.91 -2.85
N TYR A 21 0.79 -8.69 -1.69
CA TYR A 21 0.76 -9.68 -0.61
C TYR A 21 -0.63 -9.81 0.02
N MET A 22 -1.39 -8.73 0.12
CA MET A 22 -2.79 -8.79 0.56
C MET A 22 -3.61 -9.67 -0.37
N LEU A 23 -3.46 -9.54 -1.70
CA LEU A 23 -4.16 -10.39 -2.65
C LEU A 23 -3.78 -11.87 -2.49
N LEU A 24 -2.49 -12.18 -2.35
CA LEU A 24 -2.01 -13.55 -2.11
C LEU A 24 -2.54 -14.12 -0.78
N ALA A 25 -2.46 -13.36 0.31
CA ALA A 25 -2.99 -13.80 1.60
C ALA A 25 -4.51 -14.05 1.54
N LYS A 26 -5.25 -13.27 0.75
CA LYS A 26 -6.67 -13.48 0.51
C LYS A 26 -6.93 -14.76 -0.30
N GLU A 27 -6.15 -15.01 -1.37
CA GLU A 27 -6.22 -16.24 -2.18
C GLU A 27 -5.92 -17.49 -1.34
N GLU A 28 -4.96 -17.40 -0.42
CA GLU A 28 -4.54 -18.49 0.47
C GLU A 28 -5.45 -18.65 1.71
N ASN A 29 -6.50 -17.83 1.87
CA ASN A 29 -7.34 -17.75 3.06
C ASN A 29 -6.58 -17.48 4.38
N ALA A 30 -5.42 -16.81 4.29
CA ALA A 30 -4.58 -16.43 5.41
C ALA A 30 -5.11 -15.16 6.10
N THR A 31 -6.26 -15.27 6.77
CA THR A 31 -7.02 -14.14 7.36
C THR A 31 -6.22 -13.27 8.32
N LYS A 32 -5.42 -13.86 9.21
CA LYS A 32 -4.57 -13.10 10.15
C LYS A 32 -3.49 -12.32 9.42
N THR A 33 -2.82 -12.95 8.45
CA THR A 33 -1.81 -12.30 7.62
C THR A 33 -2.42 -11.16 6.81
N TYR A 34 -3.60 -11.36 6.23
CA TYR A 34 -4.31 -10.30 5.51
C TYR A 34 -4.59 -9.09 6.40
N ALA A 35 -5.05 -9.32 7.63
CA ALA A 35 -5.34 -8.25 8.58
C ALA A 35 -4.09 -7.42 8.91
N GLU A 36 -2.96 -8.07 9.21
CA GLU A 36 -1.70 -7.38 9.48
C GLU A 36 -1.21 -6.57 8.25
N LEU A 37 -1.28 -7.15 7.05
CA LEU A 37 -0.89 -6.45 5.82
C LEU A 37 -1.81 -5.26 5.51
N LYS A 38 -3.09 -5.33 5.92
CA LYS A 38 -4.06 -4.25 5.75
C LYS A 38 -3.69 -3.03 6.58
N ASP A 39 -3.18 -3.21 7.80
CA ASP A 39 -2.75 -2.10 8.65
C ASP A 39 -1.57 -1.33 8.04
N GLU A 40 -0.62 -2.04 7.44
CA GLU A 40 0.50 -1.43 6.71
C GLU A 40 0.03 -0.73 5.42
N TYR A 41 -0.89 -1.36 4.67
CA TYR A 41 -1.52 -0.75 3.50
C TYR A 41 -2.23 0.58 3.84
N LEU A 42 -2.99 0.62 4.94
CA LEU A 42 -3.70 1.84 5.37
C LEU A 42 -2.71 2.95 5.76
N SER A 43 -1.62 2.59 6.42
CA SER A 43 -0.57 3.54 6.80
C SER A 43 0.11 4.16 5.57
N LEU A 44 0.46 3.35 4.58
CA LEU A 44 1.03 3.82 3.31
C LEU A 44 0.02 4.66 2.51
N LYS A 45 -1.26 4.25 2.47
CA LYS A 45 -2.33 5.01 1.81
C LYS A 45 -2.48 6.41 2.41
N ALA A 46 -2.44 6.53 3.73
CA ALA A 46 -2.50 7.82 4.42
C ALA A 46 -1.32 8.71 4.03
N ILE A 47 -0.09 8.16 4.01
CA ILE A 47 1.12 8.90 3.61
C ILE A 47 1.00 9.40 2.16
N LEU A 48 0.57 8.55 1.23
CA LEU A 48 0.39 8.91 -0.18
C LEU A 48 -0.68 9.98 -0.37
N GLN A 49 -1.79 9.91 0.39
CA GLN A 49 -2.86 10.89 0.36
C GLN A 49 -2.38 12.28 0.83
N VAL A 50 -1.66 12.35 1.96
CA VAL A 50 -1.12 13.65 2.44
C VAL A 50 0.00 14.18 1.54
N SER A 51 0.66 13.29 0.80
CA SER A 51 1.67 13.66 -0.19
C SER A 51 1.08 14.13 -1.53
N GLY A 52 -0.25 14.16 -1.68
CA GLY A 52 -0.93 14.61 -2.89
C GLY A 52 -0.80 13.63 -4.07
N VAL A 53 -0.46 12.36 -3.81
CA VAL A 53 -0.35 11.34 -4.86
C VAL A 53 -1.75 10.91 -5.31
N ASN A 54 -2.02 10.97 -6.62
CA ASN A 54 -3.24 10.40 -7.18
C ASN A 54 -3.18 8.88 -7.16
N MET A 55 -4.01 8.24 -6.33
CA MET A 55 -4.02 6.79 -6.14
C MET A 55 -5.02 6.02 -7.00
N THR A 56 -5.82 6.69 -7.83
CA THR A 56 -6.99 6.10 -8.54
C THR A 56 -6.66 4.81 -9.30
N GLU A 57 -5.50 4.75 -9.96
CA GLU A 57 -5.06 3.59 -10.75
C GLU A 57 -4.14 2.62 -9.99
N ILE A 58 -3.59 3.03 -8.85
CA ILE A 58 -2.61 2.23 -8.09
C ILE A 58 -3.20 1.60 -6.84
N ASP A 59 -4.37 2.04 -6.38
CA ASP A 59 -5.13 1.42 -5.30
C ASP A 59 -6.09 0.34 -5.83
N LYS A 60 -5.66 -0.90 -5.67
CA LYS A 60 -6.32 -2.12 -6.16
C LYS A 60 -7.16 -2.81 -5.10
N ILE A 61 -6.94 -2.51 -3.82
CA ILE A 61 -7.72 -3.09 -2.73
C ILE A 61 -9.01 -2.27 -2.59
N LYS A 62 -10.07 -2.74 -3.24
CA LYS A 62 -11.42 -2.20 -3.13
C LYS A 62 -12.21 -3.03 -2.12
N GLU A 63 -11.97 -2.74 -0.85
CA GLU A 63 -12.85 -3.17 0.25
C GLU A 63 -13.86 -2.08 0.59
#